data_AF-A0A0Q6RRC8-F1
#
_entry.id   AF-A0A0Q6RRC8-F1
#
_cell.length_a   1.000
_cell.length_b   1.000
_cell.length_c   1.000
_cell.angle_alpha   90.00
_cell.angle_beta   90.00
_cell.angle_gamma   90.00
#
_symmetry.space_group_name_H-M   'P 1'
#
loop_
_entity.id
_entity.type
_entity.pdbx_description
1 polymer ?
#
loop_
_entity_poly.entity_id
_entity_poly.type
_entity_poly.pdbx_seq_one_letter_code
_entity_poly.pdbx_strand_id
1 'polypeptide(L)' 'MLPMKKEDVDFEVQAALAWHDDDVHATIATLLEDIRHLRQQLALAEGAMSRGMTRGWVPRFDR' A
#
# COMPACT_ATOMS: atom_id res chain seq x y z
N MET A 1 14.02 4.78 -1.19
CA MET A 1 13.95 3.37 -1.63
C MET A 1 14.89 3.21 -2.82
N LEU A 2 15.66 2.12 -2.86
CA LEU A 2 16.34 1.74 -4.09
C LEU A 2 15.28 1.38 -5.14
N PRO A 3 15.48 1.70 -6.43
CA PRO A 3 14.53 1.30 -7.46
C PRO A 3 14.48 -0.23 -7.52
N MET A 4 13.27 -0.80 -7.41
CA MET A 4 13.06 -2.23 -7.65
C MET A 4 13.51 -2.56 -9.08
N LYS A 5 14.20 -3.70 -9.25
CA LYS A 5 14.47 -4.18 -10.60
C LYS A 5 13.17 -4.65 -11.21
N LYS A 6 13.06 -4.55 -12.53
CA LYS A 6 11.89 -5.05 -13.26
C LYS A 6 11.58 -6.52 -12.93
N GLU A 7 12.63 -7.34 -12.81
CA GLU A 7 12.54 -8.76 -12.45
C GLU A 7 11.88 -8.96 -11.07
N ASP A 8 12.15 -8.08 -10.10
CA ASP A 8 11.54 -8.12 -8.77
C ASP A 8 10.04 -7.76 -8.85
N VAL A 9 9.69 -6.74 -9.64
CA VAL A 9 8.30 -6.33 -9.87
C VAL A 9 7.52 -7.44 -10.54
N ASP A 10 8.08 -8.04 -11.59
CA ASP A 10 7.43 -9.11 -12.34
C ASP A 10 7.17 -10.32 -11.42
N PHE A 11 8.12 -10.66 -10.55
CA PHE A 11 7.93 -11.72 -9.55
C PHE A 11 6.80 -11.42 -8.55
N GLU A 12 6.75 -10.21 -8.00
CA GLU A 12 5.69 -9.80 -7.07
C GLU A 12 4.30 -9.78 -7.73
N VAL A 13 4.22 -9.34 -8.99
CA VAL A 13 2.96 -9.38 -9.76
C VAL A 13 2.50 -10.82 -9.97
N GLN A 14 3.40 -11.74 -10.33
CA GLN A 14 3.03 -13.16 -10.48
C GLN A 14 2.58 -13.77 -9.16
N ALA A 15 3.23 -13.42 -8.04
CA ALA A 15 2.81 -13.90 -6.73
C ALA A 15 1.40 -13.40 -6.36
N ALA A 16 1.07 -12.15 -6.69
CA ALA A 16 -0.26 -11.58 -6.42
C ALA A 16 -1.36 -12.17 -7.32
N LEU A 17 -1.03 -12.50 -8.57
CA LEU A 17 -1.95 -13.19 -9.49
C LEU A 17 -2.21 -14.63 -9.06
N ALA A 18 -1.17 -15.37 -8.65
CA ALA A 18 -1.30 -16.74 -8.17
C ALA A 18 -2.22 -16.88 -6.94
N TRP A 19 -2.39 -15.81 -6.15
CA TRP A 19 -3.32 -15.76 -5.02
C TRP A 19 -4.81 -15.77 -5.43
N HIS A 20 -5.09 -15.44 -6.67
CA HIS A 20 -6.44 -15.34 -7.23
C HIS A 20 -6.62 -16.22 -8.47
N ASP A 21 -5.91 -17.35 -8.56
CA ASP A 21 -5.98 -18.27 -9.70
C ASP A 21 -5.74 -17.57 -11.06
N ASP A 22 -4.80 -16.61 -11.08
CA ASP A 22 -4.48 -15.74 -12.22
C ASP A 22 -5.65 -14.83 -12.69
N ASP A 23 -6.71 -14.66 -11.89
CA ASP A 23 -7.77 -13.68 -12.14
C ASP A 23 -7.28 -12.25 -11.85
N VAL A 24 -6.91 -11.56 -12.92
CA VAL A 24 -6.45 -10.16 -12.90
C VAL A 24 -7.47 -9.22 -12.26
N HIS A 25 -8.78 -9.42 -12.50
CA HIS A 25 -9.81 -8.55 -11.95
C HIS A 25 -9.94 -8.73 -10.43
N ALA A 26 -9.92 -9.97 -9.96
CA ALA A 26 -9.95 -10.28 -8.54
C ALA A 26 -8.69 -9.72 -7.83
N THR A 27 -7.49 -9.92 -8.39
CA THR A 27 -6.25 -9.37 -7.83
C THR A 27 -6.29 -7.85 -7.73
N ILE A 28 -6.68 -7.16 -8.80
CA ILE A 28 -6.76 -5.68 -8.80
C ILE A 28 -7.82 -5.20 -7.80
N ALA A 29 -8.96 -5.88 -7.70
CA ALA A 29 -10.01 -5.51 -6.75
C ALA A 29 -9.51 -5.57 -5.30
N THR A 30 -8.81 -6.66 -4.93
CA THR A 30 -8.18 -6.83 -3.62
C THR A 30 -7.15 -5.74 -3.34
N LEU A 31 -6.23 -5.47 -4.28
CA LEU A 31 -5.20 -4.43 -4.10
C LEU A 31 -5.82 -3.03 -3.92
N LEU A 32 -6.91 -2.73 -4.64
CA LEU A 32 -7.63 -1.46 -4.45
C LEU A 32 -8.32 -1.39 -3.07
N GLU A 33 -8.82 -2.50 -2.56
CA GLU A 33 -9.37 -2.58 -1.20
C GLU A 33 -8.28 -2.39 -0.15
N ASP A 34 -7.13 -3.05 -0.30
CA ASP A 34 -5.97 -2.90 0.59
C ASP A 34 -5.48 -1.45 0.63
N ILE A 35 -5.37 -0.78 -0.53
CA ILE A 35 -5.00 0.64 -0.59
C ILE A 35 -6.01 1.51 0.16
N ARG A 36 -7.31 1.25 0.02
CA ARG A 36 -8.35 1.99 0.76
C ARG A 36 -8.21 1.74 2.27
N HIS A 37 -7.99 0.49 2.66
CA HIS A 37 -7.80 0.11 4.06
C HIS A 37 -6.57 0.81 4.68
N LEU A 38 -5.42 0.77 4.00
CA LEU A 38 -4.19 1.42 4.46
C LEU A 38 -4.35 2.94 4.58
N ARG A 39 -5.06 3.57 3.64
CA ARG A 39 -5.38 5.01 3.72
C ARG A 39 -6.26 5.34 4.92
N GLN A 40 -7.24 4.49 5.24
CA GLN A 40 -8.06 4.65 6.44
C GLN A 40 -7.23 4.49 7.72
N GLN A 41 -6.38 3.47 7.79
CA GLN A 41 -5.48 3.28 8.93
C GLN A 41 -4.54 4.48 9.12
N LEU A 42 -4.00 5.02 8.03
CA LEU A 42 -3.13 6.20 8.09
C LEU A 42 -3.89 7.43 8.60
N ALA A 43 -5.11 7.68 8.11
CA ALA A 43 -5.95 8.78 8.60
C ALA A 43 -6.30 8.64 10.09
N LEU A 44 -6.58 7.43 10.55
CA LEU A 44 -6.83 7.15 11.97
C LEU A 44 -5.57 7.38 12.81
N ALA A 45 -4.41 6.91 12.34
CA ALA A 45 -3.13 7.12 13.01
C ALA A 45 -2.80 8.62 13.11
N GLU A 46 -2.99 9.38 12.03
CA GLU A 46 -2.83 10.84 12.03
C GLU A 46 -3.71 11.53 13.07
N GLY A 47 -4.99 11.15 13.16
CA GLY A 47 -5.92 11.73 14.13
C GLY A 47 -5.63 11.34 15.59
N ALA A 48 -5.11 10.14 15.82
CA ALA A 48 -4.78 9.63 17.15
C ALA A 48 -3.41 10.12 17.67
N MET A 49 -2.47 10.43 16.78
CA MET A 49 -1.14 10.90 17.16
C MET A 49 -1.15 12.37 17.57
N SER A 50 -0.61 12.68 18.75
CA SER A 50 -0.41 14.07 19.16
C SER A 50 0.72 14.72 18.33
N ARG A 51 0.60 16.03 18.04
CA ARG A 51 1.64 16.80 17.32
C ARG A 51 3.02 16.72 17.98
N GLY A 52 3.05 16.51 19.30
CA GLY A 52 4.28 16.33 20.09
C GLY A 52 4.95 14.98 19.87
N MET A 53 4.16 13.91 19.71
CA MET A 53 4.66 12.55 19.46
C MET A 53 5.37 12.45 18.10
N THR A 54 4.82 13.05 17.06
CA THR A 54 5.41 13.03 15.70
C THR A 54 6.42 14.15 15.45
N ARG A 55 6.70 15.00 16.46
CA ARG A 55 7.55 16.21 16.32
C ARG A 55 7.15 17.07 15.11
N GLY A 56 5.86 17.18 14.85
CA GLY A 56 5.32 17.94 13.73
C GLY A 56 5.42 17.25 12.36
N TRP A 57 5.87 16.00 12.27
CA TRP A 57 5.77 15.22 11.04
C TRP A 57 4.31 14.86 10.75
N VAL A 58 3.91 14.99 9.49
CA VAL A 58 2.59 14.66 8.96
C VAL A 58 2.81 13.76 7.74
N PRO A 59 2.05 12.67 7.59
CA PRO A 59 2.14 11.83 6.39
C PRO A 59 1.85 12.65 5.14
N ARG A 60 2.68 12.46 4.12
CA ARG A 60 2.47 13.02 2.80
C ARG A 60 2.46 11.88 1.81
N PHE A 61 1.44 11.82 0.98
CA PHE A 61 1.39 10.89 -0.13
C PHE A 61 2.19 11.50 -1.28
N ASP A 62 3.33 10.90 -1.63
CA ASP A 62 3.88 11.08 -2.97
C ASP A 62 2.98 10.29 -3.95
N ARG A 63 2.71 10.88 -5.11
CA ARG A 63 1.86 10.31 -6.16
C ARG A 63 2.72 9.83 -7.32
#